data_AF-A0A3P7DZU9-F1
#
_entry.id   AF-A0A3P7DZU9-F1
#
_cell.length_a   1.000
_cell.length_b   1.000
_cell.length_c   1.000
_cell.angle_alpha   90.00
_cell.angle_beta   90.00
_cell.angle_gamma   90.00
#
_symmetry.space_group_name_H-M   'P 1'
#
loop_
_entity.id
_entity.type
_entity.pdbx_description
1 polymer ?
#
loop_
_entity_poly.entity_id
_entity_poly.type
_entity_poly.pdbx_seq_one_letter_code
_entity_poly.pdbx_strand_id
1 'polypeptide(L)'
;MAPSVLSPSSLSPGIVSPSVLSPAILSPFALNPSIFSPSALGALVASPFALSPSFFSPSYIALVVFSPSAFSPSFNSTGKGVTVLFSPSVGS
;
A
#
# COMPACT_ATOMS: atom_id res chain seq x y z
N MET A 1 -14.85 5.37 9.33
CA MET A 1 -13.63 4.64 8.94
C MET A 1 -12.59 4.92 9.99
N ALA A 2 -12.11 3.88 10.66
CA ALA A 2 -11.05 3.99 11.66
C ALA A 2 -9.72 3.57 11.01
N PRO A 3 -8.58 4.16 11.42
CA PRO A 3 -7.27 3.68 10.99
C PRO A 3 -7.11 2.21 11.38
N SER A 4 -6.50 1.42 10.51
CA SER A 4 -6.04 0.08 10.84
C SER A 4 -4.72 0.22 11.59
N VAL A 5 -4.72 -0.10 12.89
CA VAL A 5 -3.56 0.05 13.77
C VAL A 5 -3.14 -1.32 14.25
N LEU A 6 -1.84 -1.64 14.16
CA LEU A 6 -1.28 -2.94 14.58
C LEU A 6 -2.01 -4.13 13.91
N SER A 7 -2.30 -3.98 12.63
CA SER A 7 -3.03 -4.98 11.83
C SER A 7 -2.12 -5.56 10.75
N PRO A 8 -1.15 -6.42 11.12
CA PRO A 8 -0.34 -7.11 10.14
C PRO A 8 -1.23 -8.02 9.27
N SER A 9 -0.85 -8.19 8.00
CA SER A 9 -1.52 -9.16 7.13
C SER A 9 -0.53 -9.86 6.23
N SER A 10 -0.83 -11.13 5.92
CA SER A 10 -0.04 -11.91 5.00
C SER A 10 -0.94 -12.81 4.15
N LEU A 11 -0.48 -13.15 2.95
CA LEU A 11 -1.20 -14.03 2.01
C LEU A 11 -2.63 -13.54 1.72
N SER A 12 -2.79 -12.23 1.65
CA SER A 12 -4.10 -11.57 1.54
C SER A 12 -4.17 -10.76 0.24
N PRO A 13 -4.35 -11.42 -0.92
CA PRO A 13 -4.49 -10.73 -2.19
C PRO A 13 -5.80 -9.94 -2.27
N GLY A 14 -5.74 -8.70 -2.75
CA GLY A 14 -6.91 -7.83 -2.93
C GLY A 14 -7.30 -7.72 -4.40
N ILE A 15 -8.40 -8.35 -4.80
CA ILE A 15 -8.92 -8.30 -6.18
C ILE A 15 -10.21 -7.46 -6.17
N VAL A 16 -10.30 -6.44 -7.03
CA VAL A 16 -11.47 -5.55 -7.14
C VAL A 16 -11.89 -5.01 -5.76
N SER A 17 -10.91 -4.53 -5.00
CA SER A 17 -11.07 -4.14 -3.60
C SER A 17 -10.69 -2.67 -3.37
N PRO A 18 -11.46 -1.71 -3.91
CA PRO A 18 -11.15 -0.29 -3.75
C PRO A 18 -11.25 0.15 -2.29
N SER A 19 -10.39 1.09 -1.90
CA SER A 19 -10.34 1.60 -0.52
C SER A 19 -10.29 3.13 -0.48
N VAL A 20 -11.05 3.75 0.41
CA VAL A 20 -11.06 5.20 0.60
C VAL A 20 -10.90 5.49 2.09
N LEU A 21 -10.16 6.54 2.46
CA LEU A 21 -9.98 6.97 3.86
C LEU A 21 -9.51 5.82 4.77
N SER A 22 -8.53 5.06 4.30
CA SER A 22 -8.05 3.82 4.94
C SER A 22 -6.57 3.92 5.32
N PRO A 23 -6.21 4.71 6.33
CA PRO A 23 -4.85 4.76 6.83
C PRO A 23 -4.47 3.50 7.62
N ALA A 24 -3.24 3.02 7.44
CA ALA A 24 -2.67 1.87 8.13
C ALA A 24 -1.38 2.26 8.87
N ILE A 25 -1.38 2.05 10.18
CA ILE A 25 -0.28 2.42 11.09
C ILE A 25 0.26 1.15 11.73
N LEU A 26 1.59 0.96 11.71
CA LEU A 26 2.26 -0.22 12.27
C LEU A 26 1.65 -1.53 11.75
N SER A 27 1.33 -1.57 10.46
CA SER A 27 0.61 -2.67 9.81
C SER A 27 1.46 -3.24 8.68
N PRO A 28 2.35 -4.21 8.96
CA PRO A 28 3.18 -4.80 7.92
C PRO A 28 2.36 -5.71 6.98
N PHE A 29 2.73 -5.75 5.70
CA PHE A 29 2.07 -6.55 4.65
C PHE A 29 3.06 -7.50 3.97
N ALA A 30 2.73 -8.78 3.83
CA ALA A 30 3.61 -9.72 3.13
C ALA A 30 2.81 -10.65 2.22
N LEU A 31 3.15 -10.71 0.92
CA LEU A 31 2.42 -11.51 -0.08
C LEU A 31 0.98 -11.01 -0.28
N ASN A 32 0.79 -9.70 -0.38
CA ASN A 32 -0.52 -9.06 -0.54
C ASN A 32 -0.63 -8.32 -1.88
N PRO A 33 -0.66 -9.02 -3.02
CA PRO A 33 -0.81 -8.38 -4.31
C PRO A 33 -2.18 -7.71 -4.44
N SER A 34 -2.24 -6.58 -5.14
CA SER A 34 -3.48 -5.82 -5.39
C SER A 34 -3.79 -5.76 -6.89
N ILE A 35 -5.00 -6.15 -7.29
CA ILE A 35 -5.43 -6.19 -8.70
C ILE A 35 -6.77 -5.47 -8.84
N PHE A 36 -6.84 -4.41 -9.66
CA PHE A 36 -8.03 -3.56 -9.81
C PHE A 36 -8.54 -2.97 -8.48
N SER A 37 -7.63 -2.61 -7.58
CA SER A 37 -7.93 -2.15 -6.22
C SER A 37 -7.42 -0.72 -6.00
N PRO A 38 -8.04 0.30 -6.65
CA PRO A 38 -7.61 1.68 -6.47
C PRO A 38 -7.82 2.16 -5.03
N SER A 39 -6.96 3.04 -4.56
CA SER A 39 -7.05 3.61 -3.22
C SER A 39 -7.06 5.14 -3.23
N ALA A 40 -7.75 5.76 -2.28
CA ALA A 40 -7.76 7.22 -2.13
C ALA A 40 -7.72 7.67 -0.66
N LEU A 41 -7.09 8.82 -0.40
CA LEU A 41 -7.04 9.45 0.93
C LEU A 41 -6.48 8.50 2.01
N GLY A 42 -5.36 7.84 1.69
CA GLY A 42 -4.72 6.84 2.55
C GLY A 42 -3.44 7.32 3.20
N ALA A 43 -2.97 6.61 4.23
CA ALA A 43 -1.63 6.80 4.77
C ALA A 43 -1.05 5.46 5.22
N LEU A 44 0.20 5.17 4.89
CA LEU A 44 0.98 4.05 5.41
C LEU A 44 2.06 4.62 6.33
N VAL A 45 1.97 4.34 7.62
CA VAL A 45 2.91 4.84 8.64
C VAL A 45 3.55 3.66 9.35
N ALA A 46 4.87 3.50 9.24
CA ALA A 46 5.59 2.37 9.83
C ALA A 46 5.01 1.00 9.43
N SER A 47 4.55 0.89 8.18
CA SER A 47 3.80 -0.24 7.63
C SER A 47 4.56 -0.85 6.44
N PRO A 48 5.65 -1.59 6.69
CA PRO A 48 6.50 -2.13 5.63
C PRO A 48 5.76 -3.17 4.80
N PHE A 49 6.12 -3.33 3.52
CA PHE A 49 5.49 -4.31 2.65
C PHE A 49 6.47 -5.10 1.79
N ALA A 50 6.25 -6.40 1.65
CA ALA A 50 7.10 -7.29 0.87
C ALA A 50 6.27 -8.19 -0.05
N LEU A 51 6.75 -8.40 -1.28
CA LEU A 51 6.12 -9.27 -2.27
C LEU A 51 4.64 -8.93 -2.52
N SER A 52 4.32 -7.63 -2.54
CA SER A 52 2.96 -7.10 -2.67
C SER A 52 2.83 -6.23 -3.93
N PRO A 53 2.95 -6.82 -5.14
CA PRO A 53 2.85 -6.07 -6.38
C PRO A 53 1.43 -5.52 -6.60
N SER A 54 1.32 -4.42 -7.33
CA SER A 54 0.03 -3.82 -7.70
C SER A 54 -0.20 -3.86 -9.21
N PHE A 55 -1.43 -4.15 -9.64
CA PHE A 55 -1.85 -4.20 -11.04
C PHE A 55 -3.13 -3.38 -11.19
N PHE A 56 -3.13 -2.36 -12.05
CA PHE A 56 -4.31 -1.50 -12.31
C PHE A 56 -4.94 -0.93 -11.02
N SER A 57 -4.11 -0.62 -10.03
CA SER A 57 -4.53 -0.26 -8.66
C SER A 57 -3.92 1.09 -8.25
N PRO A 58 -4.28 2.20 -8.92
CA PRO A 58 -3.71 3.51 -8.64
C PRO A 58 -4.08 4.02 -7.24
N SER A 59 -3.14 4.74 -6.60
CA SER A 59 -3.37 5.44 -5.33
C SER A 59 -3.48 6.96 -5.51
N TYR A 60 -4.49 7.57 -4.91
CA TYR A 60 -4.74 9.01 -4.99
C TYR A 60 -4.64 9.67 -3.61
N ILE A 61 -3.84 10.73 -3.49
CA ILE A 61 -3.71 11.49 -2.23
C ILE A 61 -3.34 10.55 -1.08
N ALA A 62 -2.11 10.06 -1.10
CA ALA A 62 -1.62 9.10 -0.12
C ALA A 62 -0.29 9.52 0.47
N LEU A 63 -0.07 9.21 1.75
CA LEU A 63 1.21 9.40 2.42
C LEU A 63 1.84 8.06 2.73
N VAL A 64 3.12 7.86 2.41
CA VAL A 64 3.88 6.67 2.80
C VAL A 64 5.08 7.15 3.59
N VAL A 65 5.15 6.81 4.88
CA VAL A 65 6.21 7.24 5.79
C VAL A 65 6.72 6.08 6.63
N PHE A 66 8.04 5.96 6.74
CA PHE A 66 8.73 4.86 7.45
C PHE A 66 8.24 3.46 7.05
N SER A 67 7.80 3.28 5.80
CA SER A 67 7.14 2.06 5.32
C SER A 67 7.96 1.46 4.18
N PRO A 68 9.11 0.81 4.48
CA PRO A 68 9.99 0.28 3.44
C PRO A 68 9.31 -0.83 2.65
N SER A 69 9.75 -1.01 1.40
CA SER A 69 9.18 -2.00 0.49
C SER A 69 10.19 -2.91 -0.16
N ALA A 70 9.81 -4.16 -0.39
CA ALA A 70 10.63 -5.15 -1.07
C ALA A 70 9.83 -5.91 -2.14
N PHE A 71 10.37 -5.99 -3.36
CA PHE A 71 9.81 -6.76 -4.48
C PHE A 71 8.30 -6.52 -4.69
N SER A 72 7.89 -5.26 -4.65
CA SER A 72 6.48 -4.83 -4.72
C SER A 72 6.25 -3.83 -5.86
N PRO A 73 6.53 -4.22 -7.12
CA PRO A 73 6.39 -3.34 -8.28
C PRO A 73 4.94 -2.98 -8.55
N SER A 74 4.73 -1.88 -9.27
CA SER A 74 3.41 -1.39 -9.67
C SER A 74 3.25 -1.35 -11.18
N PHE A 75 2.27 -2.09 -11.70
CA PHE A 75 1.96 -2.21 -13.13
C PHE A 75 0.66 -1.48 -13.45
N ASN A 76 0.76 -0.46 -14.32
CA ASN A 76 -0.38 0.38 -14.73
C ASN A 76 -1.21 0.96 -13.57
N SER A 77 -0.57 1.22 -12.42
CA SER A 77 -1.16 1.81 -11.22
C SER A 77 -0.77 3.30 -11.11
N THR A 78 -1.07 4.11 -12.12
CA THR A 78 -0.59 5.50 -12.27
C THR A 78 -1.39 6.51 -11.44
N GLY A 79 -1.40 6.31 -10.13
CA GLY A 79 -2.03 7.23 -9.17
C GLY A 79 -1.38 8.62 -9.12
N LYS A 80 -2.01 9.58 -8.43
CA LYS A 80 -1.50 10.96 -8.27
C LYS A 80 -1.57 11.44 -6.82
N GLY A 81 -0.61 12.27 -6.41
CA GLY A 81 -0.56 12.83 -5.05
C GLY A 81 -0.11 11.82 -4.00
N VAL A 82 0.76 10.89 -4.37
CA VAL A 82 1.40 9.97 -3.42
C VAL A 82 2.73 10.58 -2.98
N THR A 83 2.86 10.88 -1.69
CA THR A 83 4.08 11.42 -1.09
C THR A 83 4.78 10.31 -0.31
N VAL A 84 6.03 10.01 -0.66
CA VAL A 84 6.84 8.97 -0.01
C VAL A 84 7.97 9.65 0.76
N LEU A 85 8.04 9.44 2.07
CA LEU A 85 9.05 10.00 2.97
C LEU A 85 9.72 8.88 3.76
N PHE A 86 11.05 8.86 3.83
CA PHE A 86 11.83 7.92 4.66
C PHE A 86 11.42 6.44 4.50
N SER A 87 11.04 6.02 3.29
CA SER A 87 10.51 4.69 3.00
C SER A 87 11.32 4.06 1.86
N PRO A 88 12.46 3.42 2.16
CA PRO A 88 13.33 2.86 1.12
C PRO A 88 12.65 1.67 0.42
N SER A 89 12.93 1.50 -0.87
CA SER A 89 12.43 0.39 -1.67
C SER A 89 13.58 -0.46 -2.24
N VAL A 90 13.35 -1.76 -2.35
CA VAL A 90 14.21 -2.71 -3.06
C VAL A 90 13.36 -3.52 -4.03
N GLY A 91 13.76 -3.62 -5.31
CA GLY A 91 13.01 -4.38 -6.32
C GLY A 91 11.61 -3.85 -6.64
N SER A 92 11.40 -2.53 -6.49
CA SER A 92 10.20 -1.80 -6.92
C SER A 92 10.23 -1.42 -8.40
#